data_AF-K1TXE7-F1
#
_entry.id   AF-K1TXE7-F1
#
_cell.length_a   1.000
_cell.length_b   1.000
_cell.length_c   1.000
_cell.angle_alpha   90.00
_cell.angle_beta   90.00
_cell.angle_gamma   90.00
#
_symmetry.space_group_name_H-M   'P 1'
#
loop_
_entity.id
_entity.type
_entity.pdbx_description
1 polymer ?
#
loop_
_entity_poly.entity_id
_entity_poly.type
_entity_poly.pdbx_seq_one_letter_code
_entity_poly.pdbx_strand_id
1 'polypeptide(L)'
;FIDMAQLTPSNLHGSTLIYRRQKTSQQLHIKWEPAMQEIVAKYKTDDSPYLLPIAKGEGAIFWRQYKNAYSRITKQLKKIGEMIGLSVPLTTYVARHSWASIAKSKNVPVSTISEALGHDSEKTTQIYLSSLDTSVVDNANNLIINSL
;
A
#
# COMPACT_ATOMS: atom_id res chain seq x y z
N PHE A 1 0.61 7.84 0.97
CA PHE A 1 1.30 7.09 -0.11
C PHE A 1 2.43 7.94 -0.68
N ILE A 2 3.24 8.58 0.18
CA ILE A 2 4.27 9.53 -0.23
C ILE A 2 5.35 8.88 -1.08
N ASP A 3 5.76 7.66 -0.72
CA ASP A 3 6.71 6.85 -1.50
C ASP A 3 6.32 6.79 -2.98
N MET A 4 5.04 6.48 -3.28
CA MET A 4 4.51 6.43 -4.66
C MET A 4 4.53 7.79 -5.37
N ALA A 5 4.32 8.89 -4.63
CA ALA A 5 4.31 10.24 -5.19
C ALA A 5 5.71 10.76 -5.54
N GLN A 6 6.77 10.05 -5.11
CA GLN A 6 8.16 10.43 -5.34
C GLN A 6 8.90 9.45 -6.26
N LEU A 7 8.26 8.36 -6.71
CA LEU A 7 8.88 7.43 -7.65
C LEU A 7 9.13 8.12 -8.99
N THR A 8 10.32 7.93 -9.55
CA THR A 8 10.74 8.43 -10.86
C THR A 8 11.08 7.26 -11.78
N PRO A 9 11.21 7.49 -13.10
CA PRO A 9 11.69 6.46 -14.03
C PRO A 9 13.05 5.86 -13.64
N SER A 10 13.92 6.61 -12.95
CA SER A 10 15.22 6.10 -12.50
C SER A 10 15.12 5.07 -11.37
N ASN A 11 13.95 4.91 -10.73
CA ASN A 11 13.71 3.83 -9.78
C ASN A 11 13.43 2.49 -10.48
N LEU A 12 13.19 2.47 -11.80
CA LEU A 12 12.93 1.26 -12.56
C LEU A 12 14.22 0.73 -13.19
N HIS A 13 14.61 -0.47 -12.77
CA HIS A 13 15.77 -1.21 -13.25
C HIS A 13 15.31 -2.49 -13.94
N GLY A 14 15.03 -2.40 -15.25
CA GLY A 14 14.45 -3.50 -16.01
C GLY A 14 13.05 -3.84 -15.50
N SER A 15 12.86 -5.06 -14.99
CA SER A 15 11.60 -5.54 -14.43
C SER A 15 11.47 -5.34 -12.91
N THR A 16 12.29 -4.48 -12.31
CA THR A 16 12.31 -4.28 -10.85
C THR A 16 12.25 -2.80 -10.51
N LEU A 17 11.29 -2.43 -9.66
CA LEU A 17 11.20 -1.14 -9.00
C LEU A 17 12.02 -1.17 -7.71
N ILE A 18 12.99 -0.26 -7.60
CA ILE A 18 13.88 -0.13 -6.44
C ILE A 18 13.75 1.28 -5.85
N TYR A 19 13.37 1.38 -4.58
CA TYR A 19 13.28 2.66 -3.87
C TYR A 19 13.51 2.49 -2.36
N ARG A 20 13.78 3.60 -1.67
CA ARG A 20 13.83 3.63 -0.20
C ARG A 20 12.56 4.24 0.35
N ARG A 21 11.96 3.57 1.34
CA ARG A 21 10.78 4.07 2.04
C ARG A 21 11.13 5.33 2.81
N GLN A 22 10.29 6.37 2.71
CA GLN A 22 10.53 7.60 3.45
C GLN A 22 10.46 7.41 4.98
N LYS A 23 9.56 6.53 5.45
CA LYS A 23 9.32 6.35 6.89
C LYS A 23 10.44 5.58 7.59
N THR A 24 10.93 4.51 6.98
CA THR A 24 11.85 3.54 7.62
C THR A 24 13.23 3.51 6.99
N SER A 25 13.44 4.24 5.88
CA SER A 25 14.65 4.17 5.05
C SER A 25 14.99 2.80 4.45
N GLN A 26 14.15 1.78 4.70
CA GLN A 26 14.32 0.45 4.12
C GLN A 26 14.26 0.52 2.60
N GLN A 27 15.17 -0.19 1.95
CA GLN A 27 15.15 -0.38 0.51
C GLN A 27 14.20 -1.52 0.16
N LEU A 28 13.30 -1.27 -0.78
CA LEU A 28 12.39 -2.27 -1.31
C LEU A 28 12.78 -2.59 -2.75
N HIS A 29 12.65 -3.87 -3.09
CA HIS A 29 12.82 -4.42 -4.42
C HIS A 29 11.50 -5.08 -4.82
N ILE A 30 10.76 -4.44 -5.72
CA ILE A 30 9.41 -4.88 -6.10
C ILE A 30 9.42 -5.21 -7.58
N LYS A 31 8.97 -6.42 -7.95
CA LYS A 31 8.78 -6.77 -9.35
C LYS A 31 7.80 -5.79 -10.01
N TRP A 32 8.20 -5.22 -11.14
CA TRP A 32 7.36 -4.34 -11.94
C TRP A 32 6.37 -5.17 -12.75
N GLU A 33 5.09 -5.08 -12.41
CA GLU A 33 4.04 -5.87 -13.05
C GLU A 33 3.35 -5.08 -14.19
N PRO A 34 2.78 -5.77 -15.21
CA PRO A 34 2.07 -5.12 -16.31
C PRO A 34 1.00 -4.13 -15.86
N ALA A 35 0.24 -4.48 -14.81
CA ALA A 35 -0.78 -3.58 -14.24
C ALA A 35 -0.18 -2.26 -13.70
N MET A 36 1.05 -2.27 -13.17
CA MET A 36 1.74 -1.04 -12.75
C MET A 36 2.10 -0.19 -13.96
N GLN A 37 2.57 -0.83 -15.04
CA GLN A 37 2.89 -0.17 -16.29
C GLN A 37 1.66 0.47 -16.94
N GLU A 38 0.52 -0.23 -16.96
CA GLU A 38 -0.75 0.29 -17.48
C GLU A 38 -1.21 1.54 -16.72
N ILE A 39 -1.11 1.53 -15.39
CA ILE A 39 -1.45 2.69 -14.56
C ILE A 39 -0.52 3.87 -14.88
N VAL A 40 0.79 3.64 -14.94
CA VAL A 40 1.76 4.70 -15.28
C VAL A 40 1.47 5.25 -16.67
N ALA A 41 1.28 4.39 -17.67
CA ALA A 41 1.00 4.81 -19.05
C ALA A 41 -0.28 5.64 -19.15
N LYS A 42 -1.33 5.27 -18.41
CA LYS A 42 -2.61 5.98 -18.40
C LYS A 42 -2.52 7.40 -17.82
N TYR A 43 -1.67 7.61 -16.83
CA TYR A 43 -1.60 8.88 -16.09
C TYR A 43 -0.31 9.66 -16.34
N LYS A 44 0.59 9.18 -17.21
CA LYS A 44 1.84 9.87 -17.53
C LYS A 44 1.55 11.26 -18.11
N THR A 45 2.32 12.25 -17.66
CA THR A 45 2.34 13.60 -18.24
C THR A 45 3.77 13.96 -18.64
N ASP A 46 3.92 14.76 -19.68
CA ASP A 46 5.24 15.15 -20.19
C ASP A 46 5.97 16.14 -19.26
N ASP A 47 5.24 16.79 -18.36
CA ASP A 47 5.73 17.85 -17.46
C ASP A 47 6.08 17.35 -16.05
N SER A 48 6.05 16.04 -15.81
CA SER A 48 6.32 15.43 -14.50
C SER A 48 7.58 14.56 -14.52
N PRO A 49 8.55 14.79 -13.60
CA PRO A 49 9.70 13.89 -13.46
C PRO A 49 9.35 12.58 -12.75
N TYR A 50 8.15 12.48 -12.17
CA TYR A 50 7.66 11.32 -11.42
C TYR A 50 6.85 10.36 -12.29
N LEU A 51 6.83 9.08 -11.92
CA LEU A 51 6.02 8.03 -12.56
C LEU A 51 4.52 8.35 -12.53
N LEU A 52 4.05 9.05 -11.50
CA LEU A 52 2.65 9.48 -11.36
C LEU A 52 2.61 10.99 -11.06
N PRO A 53 1.76 11.78 -11.75
CA PRO A 53 1.69 13.23 -11.60
C PRO A 53 0.87 13.63 -10.35
N ILE A 54 1.25 13.14 -9.17
CA ILE A 54 0.55 13.41 -7.91
C ILE A 54 0.91 14.80 -7.37
N ALA A 55 2.18 15.17 -7.47
CA ALA A 55 2.75 16.45 -7.08
C ALA A 55 4.01 16.70 -7.89
N LYS A 56 4.33 17.98 -8.16
CA LYS A 56 5.52 18.38 -8.92
C LYS A 56 6.30 19.51 -8.25
N GLY A 57 7.54 19.72 -8.71
CA GLY A 57 8.49 20.67 -8.13
C GLY A 57 9.19 20.11 -6.90
N GLU A 58 9.84 20.99 -6.14
CA GLU A 58 10.67 20.61 -5.00
C GLU A 58 10.26 21.34 -3.71
N GLY A 59 10.78 20.88 -2.58
CA GLY A 59 10.62 21.52 -1.28
C GLY A 59 9.17 21.83 -0.92
N ALA A 60 8.92 23.06 -0.47
CA ALA A 60 7.59 23.49 0.00
C ALA A 60 6.50 23.39 -1.08
N ILE A 61 6.86 23.57 -2.36
CA ILE A 61 5.91 23.51 -3.49
C ILE A 61 5.39 22.08 -3.64
N PHE A 62 6.29 21.10 -3.68
CA PHE A 62 5.94 19.68 -3.74
C PHE A 62 5.03 19.28 -2.57
N TRP A 63 5.45 19.61 -1.36
CA TRP A 63 4.72 19.23 -0.14
C TRP A 63 3.32 19.82 -0.07
N ARG A 64 3.15 21.07 -0.51
CA ARG A 64 1.83 21.70 -0.58
C ARG A 64 0.92 20.98 -1.58
N GLN A 65 1.44 20.66 -2.77
CA GLN A 65 0.68 19.93 -3.78
C GLN A 65 0.31 18.52 -3.30
N TYR A 66 1.26 17.80 -2.72
CA TYR A 66 1.03 16.46 -2.17
C TYR A 66 -0.04 16.47 -1.07
N LYS A 67 0.02 17.41 -0.12
CA LYS A 67 -1.00 17.54 0.94
C LYS A 67 -2.40 17.78 0.36
N ASN A 68 -2.50 18.64 -0.65
CA ASN A 68 -3.77 18.91 -1.33
C ASN A 68 -4.30 17.67 -2.07
N ALA A 69 -3.43 16.96 -2.80
CA ALA A 69 -3.78 15.72 -3.49
C ALA A 69 -4.22 14.64 -2.50
N TYR A 70 -3.48 14.46 -1.40
CA TYR A 70 -3.79 13.50 -0.34
C TYR A 70 -5.16 13.78 0.29
N SER A 71 -5.45 15.04 0.62
CA SER A 71 -6.75 15.45 1.17
C SER A 71 -7.90 15.16 0.19
N ARG A 72 -7.71 15.51 -1.10
CA ARG A 72 -8.69 15.26 -2.16
C ARG A 72 -8.97 13.76 -2.33
N ILE A 73 -7.92 12.95 -2.43
CA ILE A 73 -8.02 11.50 -2.59
C ILE A 73 -8.73 10.88 -1.38
N THR A 74 -8.35 11.28 -0.17
CA THR A 74 -8.98 10.75 1.07
C THR A 74 -10.47 11.11 1.12
N LYS A 75 -10.84 12.35 0.78
CA LYS A 75 -12.24 12.78 0.73
C LYS A 75 -13.02 11.99 -0.32
N GLN A 76 -12.44 11.74 -1.50
CA GLN A 76 -13.10 11.00 -2.55
C GLN A 76 -13.25 9.51 -2.22
N LEU A 77 -12.23 8.89 -1.61
CA LEU A 77 -12.32 7.51 -1.14
C LEU A 77 -13.41 7.35 -0.08
N LYS A 78 -13.51 8.29 0.87
CA LYS A 78 -14.60 8.29 1.86
C LYS A 78 -15.98 8.26 1.19
N LYS A 79 -16.20 9.16 0.21
CA LYS A 79 -17.45 9.20 -0.57
C LYS A 79 -17.72 7.89 -1.31
N ILE A 80 -16.70 7.31 -1.96
CA ILE A 80 -16.83 6.02 -2.64
C ILE A 80 -17.21 4.93 -1.64
N GLY A 81 -16.59 4.90 -0.47
CA GLY A 81 -16.92 3.98 0.61
C GLY A 81 -18.37 4.11 1.09
N GLU A 82 -18.84 5.34 1.26
CA GLU A 82 -20.26 5.64 1.60
C GLU A 82 -21.21 5.17 0.49
N MET A 83 -20.88 5.42 -0.79
CA MET A 83 -21.70 5.04 -1.94
C MET A 83 -21.88 3.53 -2.09
N ILE A 84 -20.87 2.74 -1.71
CA ILE A 84 -20.93 1.26 -1.77
C ILE A 84 -21.33 0.63 -0.43
N GLY A 85 -21.71 1.44 0.56
CA GLY A 85 -22.22 0.96 1.85
C GLY A 85 -21.17 0.34 2.78
N LEU A 86 -19.91 0.77 2.71
CA LEU A 86 -18.91 0.28 3.66
C LEU A 86 -19.22 0.77 5.08
N SER A 87 -19.13 -0.13 6.05
CA SER A 87 -19.26 0.18 7.48
C SER A 87 -18.06 0.95 8.05
N VAL A 88 -16.94 0.98 7.32
CA VAL A 88 -15.71 1.68 7.69
C VAL A 88 -15.24 2.62 6.58
N PRO A 89 -14.60 3.75 6.89
CA PRO A 89 -14.10 4.66 5.87
C PRO A 89 -13.08 4.01 4.94
N LEU A 90 -13.35 4.04 3.63
CA LEU A 90 -12.34 3.69 2.63
C LEU A 90 -11.23 4.73 2.61
N THR A 91 -10.00 4.29 2.81
CA THR A 91 -8.80 5.14 2.77
C THR A 91 -7.69 4.47 1.98
N THR A 92 -6.64 5.21 1.65
CA THR A 92 -5.46 4.62 1.01
C THR A 92 -4.73 3.60 1.89
N TYR A 93 -4.96 3.62 3.20
CA TYR A 93 -4.39 2.64 4.14
C TYR A 93 -5.12 1.30 4.08
N VAL A 94 -6.41 1.30 3.70
CA VAL A 94 -7.20 0.07 3.51
C VAL A 94 -6.57 -0.83 2.46
N ALA A 95 -6.06 -0.30 1.35
CA ALA A 95 -5.40 -1.11 0.32
C ALA A 95 -4.20 -1.92 0.86
N ARG A 96 -3.38 -1.30 1.71
CA ARG A 96 -2.23 -1.96 2.37
C ARG A 96 -2.69 -3.03 3.35
N HIS A 97 -3.73 -2.73 4.13
CA HIS A 97 -4.35 -3.69 5.04
C HIS A 97 -4.92 -4.89 4.30
N SER A 98 -5.72 -4.65 3.27
CA SER A 98 -6.31 -5.71 2.44
C SER A 98 -5.23 -6.60 1.84
N TRP A 99 -4.15 -6.03 1.30
CA TRP A 99 -3.04 -6.83 0.77
C TRP A 99 -2.43 -7.74 1.86
N ALA A 100 -2.13 -7.20 3.04
CA ALA A 100 -1.53 -7.97 4.13
C ALA A 100 -2.47 -9.08 4.66
N SER A 101 -3.77 -8.77 4.82
CA SER A 101 -4.78 -9.75 5.22
C SER A 101 -4.93 -10.87 4.18
N ILE A 102 -4.96 -10.54 2.89
CA ILE A 102 -5.03 -11.54 1.81
C ILE A 102 -3.75 -12.37 1.74
N ALA A 103 -2.58 -11.76 1.92
CA ALA A 103 -1.32 -12.50 1.95
C ALA A 103 -1.30 -13.49 3.12
N LYS A 104 -1.72 -13.05 4.31
CA LYS A 104 -1.84 -13.91 5.49
C LYS A 104 -2.82 -15.06 5.27
N SER A 105 -4.01 -14.79 4.71
CA SER A 105 -5.00 -15.85 4.44
C SER A 105 -4.54 -16.86 3.40
N LYS A 106 -3.61 -16.47 2.53
CA LYS A 106 -2.91 -17.35 1.58
C LYS A 106 -1.66 -18.03 2.17
N ASN A 107 -1.47 -17.97 3.49
CA ASN A 107 -0.32 -18.54 4.19
C ASN A 107 1.05 -18.02 3.70
N VAL A 108 1.11 -16.78 3.21
CA VAL A 108 2.39 -16.14 2.90
C VAL A 108 3.17 -15.96 4.22
N PRO A 109 4.47 -16.30 4.29
CA PRO A 109 5.26 -16.16 5.50
C PRO A 109 5.23 -14.72 6.05
N VAL A 110 5.17 -14.59 7.39
CA VAL A 110 5.15 -13.29 8.06
C VAL A 110 6.39 -12.46 7.72
N SER A 111 7.54 -13.11 7.56
CA SER A 111 8.79 -12.49 7.07
C SER A 111 8.62 -11.84 5.70
N THR A 112 8.03 -12.55 4.73
CA THR A 112 7.73 -12.03 3.39
C THR A 112 6.72 -10.88 3.43
N ILE A 113 5.67 -10.99 4.25
CA ILE A 113 4.70 -9.90 4.46
C ILE A 113 5.41 -8.68 5.08
N SER A 114 6.28 -8.90 6.06
CA SER A 114 7.04 -7.85 6.74
C SER A 114 7.94 -7.08 5.78
N GLU A 115 8.67 -7.81 4.93
CA GLU A 115 9.52 -7.25 3.89
C GLU A 115 8.70 -6.44 2.86
N ALA A 116 7.62 -7.01 2.33
CA ALA A 116 6.76 -6.32 1.36
C ALA A 116 6.10 -5.06 1.93
N LEU A 117 5.78 -5.06 3.23
CA LEU A 117 5.30 -3.88 3.93
C LEU A 117 6.44 -2.88 4.24
N GLY A 118 7.70 -3.31 4.22
CA GLY A 118 8.85 -2.51 4.63
C GLY A 118 8.78 -2.12 6.11
N HIS A 119 8.52 -3.12 6.97
CA HIS A 119 8.54 -3.00 8.43
C HIS A 119 9.91 -3.41 8.99
N ASP A 120 10.35 -2.75 10.08
CA ASP A 120 11.69 -2.96 10.69
C ASP A 120 11.85 -4.30 11.39
N SER A 121 10.75 -4.98 11.71
CA SER A 121 10.79 -6.31 12.30
C SER A 121 9.52 -7.10 11.99
N GLU A 122 9.65 -8.42 11.98
CA GLU A 122 8.51 -9.33 11.94
C GLU A 122 7.58 -9.12 13.14
N LYS A 123 8.11 -8.72 14.30
CA LYS A 123 7.30 -8.39 15.48
C LYS A 123 6.30 -7.26 15.19
N THR A 124 6.71 -6.22 14.47
CA THR A 124 5.81 -5.14 14.01
C THR A 124 4.72 -5.68 13.09
N THR A 125 5.08 -6.61 12.20
CA THR A 125 4.14 -7.26 11.28
C THR A 125 3.18 -8.19 12.01
N GLN A 126 3.63 -8.92 13.02
CA GLN A 126 2.78 -9.79 13.82
C GLN A 126 1.68 -9.01 14.56
N ILE A 127 2.05 -7.89 15.20
CA ILE A 127 1.10 -6.98 15.87
C ILE A 127 0.12 -6.39 14.86
N TYR A 128 0.63 -5.99 13.69
CA TYR A 128 -0.20 -5.48 12.60
C TYR A 128 -1.21 -6.52 12.10
N LEU A 129 -0.75 -7.75 11.85
CA LEU A 129 -1.59 -8.86 11.38
C LEU A 129 -2.57 -9.36 12.45
N SER A 130 -2.24 -9.31 13.74
CA SER A 130 -3.18 -9.68 14.80
C SER A 130 -4.33 -8.67 14.93
N SER A 131 -4.06 -7.38 14.69
CA SER A 131 -5.13 -6.37 14.65
C SER A 131 -6.04 -6.45 13.42
N LEU A 132 -5.63 -7.20 12.39
CA LEU A 132 -6.36 -7.35 11.13
C LEU A 132 -7.27 -8.58 11.09
N ASP A 133 -7.06 -9.53 12.00
CA ASP A 133 -7.54 -10.89 11.87
C ASP A 133 -8.13 -11.37 13.18
N THR A 134 -9.37 -10.98 13.43
CA THR A 134 -10.17 -11.49 14.55
C THR A 134 -10.86 -12.81 14.20
N SER A 135 -11.00 -13.13 12.90
CA SER A 135 -11.76 -14.29 12.42
C SER A 135 -10.95 -15.60 12.38
N VAL A 136 -9.62 -15.56 12.42
CA VAL A 136 -8.82 -16.79 12.53
C VAL A 136 -9.06 -17.53 13.85
N VAL A 137 -9.26 -16.81 14.96
CA VAL A 137 -9.62 -17.44 16.24
C VAL A 137 -11.00 -18.09 16.12
N ASP A 138 -11.96 -17.39 15.53
CA ASP A 138 -13.32 -17.92 15.33
C ASP A 138 -13.32 -19.15 14.41
N ASN A 139 -12.54 -19.14 13.32
CA ASN A 139 -12.40 -20.29 12.43
C ASN A 139 -11.69 -21.47 13.10
N ALA A 140 -10.62 -21.21 13.87
CA ALA A 140 -9.94 -22.26 14.64
C ALA A 140 -10.88 -22.89 15.67
N ASN A 141 -11.67 -22.06 16.36
CA ASN A 141 -12.70 -22.52 17.29
C ASN A 141 -13.74 -23.38 16.56
N ASN A 142 -14.27 -22.92 15.43
CA ASN A 142 -15.24 -23.66 14.63
C ASN A 142 -14.68 -25.01 14.15
N LEU A 143 -13.42 -25.09 13.74
CA LEU A 143 -12.79 -26.35 13.32
C LEU A 143 -12.69 -27.35 14.46
N ILE A 144 -12.30 -26.91 15.67
CA ILE A 144 -12.23 -27.78 16.84
C ILE A 144 -13.63 -28.23 17.27
N ILE A 145 -14.58 -27.31 17.37
CA ILE A 145 -15.97 -27.61 17.77
C ILE A 145 -16.62 -28.61 16.81
N ASN A 146 -16.43 -28.44 15.50
CA ASN A 146 -16.99 -29.34 14.49
C ASN A 146 -16.25 -30.68 14.36
N SER A 147 -15.14 -30.87 15.08
CA SER A 147 -14.38 -32.12 15.14
C SER A 147 -14.72 -33.01 16.34
N LEU A 148 -15.62 -32.53 17.21
CA LEU A 148 -16.21 -33.28 18.34
C LEU A 148 -17.50 -33.98 17.91
#